data_AF-A0A512JDB0-F1
#
_entry.id   AF-A0A512JDB0-F1
#
_cell.length_a   1.000
_cell.length_b   1.000
_cell.length_c   1.000
_cell.angle_alpha   90.00
_cell.angle_beta   90.00
_cell.angle_gamma   90.00
#
_symmetry.space_group_name_H-M   'P 1'
#
loop_
_entity.id
_entity.type
_entity.pdbx_description
1 polymer ?
#
loop_
_entity_poly.entity_id
_entity_poly.type
_entity_poly.pdbx_seq_one_letter_code
_entity_poly.pdbx_strand_id
1 'polypeptide(L)'
;MASSQTPSLCPIMHRLISLIARITGEPGAIEQGRLIDQLTDLETQALETGAPSRTIEAIRSVRLTIRVASLKPQSLGMRGH
;
A
#
# COMPACT_ATOMS: atom_id res chain seq x y z
N MET A 1 -25.56 -7.86 29.21
CA MET A 1 -24.90 -6.73 28.51
C MET A 1 -23.83 -7.33 27.60
N ALA A 2 -24.15 -7.51 26.32
CA ALA A 2 -23.25 -8.14 25.35
C ALA A 2 -22.33 -7.06 24.77
N SER A 3 -21.05 -7.11 25.14
CA SER A 3 -20.01 -6.25 24.58
C SER A 3 -19.84 -6.57 23.10
N SER A 4 -20.31 -5.68 22.23
CA SER A 4 -20.04 -5.71 20.79
C SER A 4 -18.58 -5.32 20.55
N GLN A 5 -17.66 -6.26 20.75
CA GLN A 5 -16.30 -6.15 20.23
C GLN A 5 -16.36 -6.35 18.71
N THR A 6 -16.50 -5.25 17.97
CA THR A 6 -16.05 -5.23 16.57
C THR A 6 -14.60 -5.70 16.55
N PRO A 7 -14.20 -6.70 15.74
CA PRO A 7 -12.81 -7.09 15.64
C PRO A 7 -12.03 -5.86 15.20
N SER A 8 -11.24 -5.29 16.11
CA SER A 8 -10.37 -4.17 15.79
C SER A 8 -9.39 -4.67 14.73
N LEU A 9 -9.63 -4.32 13.48
CA LEU A 9 -8.68 -4.53 12.39
C LEU A 9 -7.31 -4.07 12.90
N CYS A 10 -6.31 -4.96 12.81
CA CYS A 10 -4.93 -4.64 13.18
C CYS A 10 -4.57 -3.27 12.59
N PRO A 11 -4.02 -2.32 13.38
CA PRO A 11 -3.78 -0.94 12.93
C PRO A 11 -2.90 -0.88 11.67
N ILE A 12 -1.98 -1.84 11.54
CA ILE A 12 -1.15 -2.04 10.34
C ILE A 12 -2.01 -2.37 9.11
N MET A 13 -2.96 -3.29 9.25
CA MET A 13 -3.86 -3.69 8.16
C MET A 13 -4.81 -2.56 7.77
N HIS A 14 -5.34 -1.80 8.74
CA HIS A 14 -6.16 -0.64 8.45
C HIS A 14 -5.37 0.40 7.64
N ARG A 15 -4.13 0.68 8.03
CA ARG A 15 -3.25 1.61 7.31
C ARG A 15 -2.89 1.10 5.92
N LEU A 16 -2.63 -0.20 5.77
CA LEU A 16 -2.39 -0.83 4.47
C LEU A 16 -3.61 -0.66 3.53
N ILE A 17 -4.83 -0.89 4.03
CA ILE A 17 -6.07 -0.71 3.25
C ILE A 17 -6.21 0.74 2.78
N SER A 18 -5.96 1.72 3.66
CA SER A 18 -6.02 3.14 3.29
C SER A 18 -5.00 3.52 2.21
N LEU A 19 -3.79 2.93 2.26
CA LEU A 19 -2.78 3.13 1.22
C LEU A 19 -3.21 2.48 -0.10
N ILE A 20 -3.79 1.28 -0.06
CA ILE A 20 -4.30 0.59 -1.25
C ILE A 20 -5.40 1.41 -1.93
N ALA A 21 -6.33 1.99 -1.16
CA ALA A 21 -7.39 2.83 -1.72
C ALA A 21 -6.83 4.02 -2.52
N ARG A 22 -5.72 4.63 -2.09
CA ARG A 22 -5.05 5.70 -2.84
C ARG A 22 -4.41 5.21 -4.14
N ILE A 23 -3.96 3.96 -4.19
CA ILE A 23 -3.41 3.35 -5.43
C ILE A 23 -4.52 3.15 -6.47
N THR A 24 -5.73 2.75 -6.04
CA THR A 24 -6.86 2.52 -6.95
C THR A 24 -7.33 3.79 -7.67
N GLY A 25 -6.97 4.97 -7.16
CA GLY A 25 -7.25 6.26 -7.80
C GLY A 25 -6.23 6.68 -8.87
N GLU A 26 -5.41 5.76 -9.37
CA GLU A 26 -4.39 6.00 -10.41
C GLU A 26 -3.45 7.19 -10.10
N PRO A 27 -2.69 7.12 -9.00
CA PRO A 27 -1.82 8.22 -8.58
C PRO A 27 -0.73 8.49 -9.63
N GLY A 28 -0.42 9.77 -9.83
CA GLY A 28 0.71 10.20 -10.66
C GLY A 28 2.06 9.76 -10.07
N ALA A 29 3.14 9.86 -10.86
CA ALA A 29 4.46 9.31 -10.51
C ALA A 29 5.02 9.80 -9.16
N ILE A 30 4.86 11.09 -8.83
CA ILE A 30 5.32 11.65 -7.54
C ILE A 30 4.57 11.01 -6.37
N GLU A 31 3.26 10.86 -6.51
CA GLU A 31 2.41 10.29 -5.48
C GLU A 31 2.68 8.79 -5.31
N GLN A 32 2.97 8.07 -6.40
CA GLN A 32 3.43 6.68 -6.33
C GLN A 32 4.74 6.54 -5.55
N GLY A 33 5.71 7.46 -5.75
CA GLY A 33 6.94 7.50 -4.94
C GLY A 33 6.64 7.63 -3.45
N ARG A 34 5.78 8.58 -3.07
CA ARG A 34 5.34 8.77 -1.68
C ARG A 34 4.64 7.53 -1.10
N LEU A 35 3.81 6.85 -1.90
CA LEU A 35 3.15 5.62 -1.47
C LEU A 35 4.15 4.48 -1.22
N ILE A 36 5.21 4.38 -2.03
CA ILE A 36 6.30 3.41 -1.84
C ILE A 36 7.04 3.68 -0.52
N ASP A 37 7.34 4.95 -0.23
CA ASP A 37 7.99 5.33 1.03
C ASP A 37 7.10 5.00 2.23
N GLN A 38 5.81 5.37 2.18
CA GLN A 38 4.85 5.06 3.23
C GLN A 38 4.65 3.56 3.47
N LEU A 39 4.69 2.73 2.41
CA LEU A 39 4.64 1.27 2.56
C LEU A 39 5.94 0.70 3.12
N THR A 40 7.08 1.34 2.87
CA THR A 40 8.36 0.95 3.45
C THR A 40 8.38 1.23 4.94
N ASP A 41 7.94 2.42 5.35
CA ASP A 41 7.79 2.76 6.77
C ASP A 41 6.81 1.83 7.49
N LEU A 42 5.72 1.44 6.81
CA LEU A 42 4.73 0.53 7.35
C LEU A 42 5.30 -0.90 7.53
N GLU A 43 6.14 -1.36 6.60
CA GLU A 43 6.85 -2.64 6.74
C GLU A 43 7.79 -2.61 7.95
N THR A 44 8.57 -1.54 8.13
CA THR A 44 9.47 -1.38 9.28
C THR A 44 8.69 -1.43 10.59
N GLN A 45 7.60 -0.66 10.69
CA GLN A 45 6.72 -0.70 11.87
C GLN A 45 6.13 -2.11 12.10
N ALA A 46 5.72 -2.81 11.04
CA ALA A 46 5.18 -4.16 11.16
C ALA A 46 6.23 -5.16 11.67
N LEU A 47 7.49 -5.00 11.26
CA LEU A 47 8.61 -5.81 11.77
C LEU A 47 8.90 -5.50 13.25
N GLU A 48 9.01 -4.22 13.60
CA GLU A 48 9.31 -3.78 14.97
C GLU A 48 8.22 -4.19 15.97
N THR A 49 6.97 -4.19 15.53
CA THR A 49 5.81 -4.59 16.36
C THR A 49 5.54 -6.09 16.36
N GLY A 50 6.35 -6.89 15.65
CA GLY A 50 6.18 -8.34 15.58
C GLY A 50 4.87 -8.75 14.89
N ALA A 51 4.42 -7.99 13.89
CA ALA A 51 3.21 -8.31 13.14
C ALA A 51 3.30 -9.69 12.47
N PRO A 52 2.17 -10.37 12.23
CA PRO A 52 2.17 -11.67 11.56
C PRO A 52 2.90 -11.63 10.21
N SER A 53 3.63 -12.70 9.88
CA SER A 53 4.37 -12.81 8.62
C SER A 53 3.50 -12.51 7.40
N ARG A 54 2.25 -13.00 7.40
CA ARG A 54 1.27 -12.75 6.34
C ARG A 54 0.96 -11.26 6.14
N THR A 55 0.95 -10.46 7.21
CA THR A 55 0.78 -9.00 7.14
C THR A 55 1.98 -8.34 6.48
N ILE A 56 3.19 -8.75 6.87
CA ILE A 56 4.44 -8.24 6.30
C ILE A 56 4.53 -8.59 4.79
N GLU A 57 4.17 -9.81 4.42
CA GLU A 57 4.11 -10.25 3.02
C GLU A 57 3.10 -9.45 2.21
N ALA A 58 1.92 -9.15 2.79
CA ALA A 58 0.93 -8.31 2.12
C ALA A 58 1.48 -6.90 1.85
N ILE A 59 2.14 -6.27 2.83
CA ILE A 59 2.78 -4.95 2.64
C ILE A 59 3.84 -5.01 1.53
N ARG A 60 4.72 -6.01 1.56
CA ARG A 60 5.76 -6.21 0.54
C ARG A 60 5.18 -6.38 -0.86
N SER A 61 4.13 -7.19 -0.98
CA SER A 61 3.46 -7.45 -2.26
C SER A 61 2.85 -6.18 -2.86
N VAL A 62 2.18 -5.37 -2.03
CA VAL A 62 1.62 -4.09 -2.46
C VAL A 62 2.73 -3.14 -2.90
N ARG A 63 3.81 -3.01 -2.12
CA ARG A 63 4.95 -2.14 -2.49
C ARG A 63 5.59 -2.54 -3.81
N LEU A 64 5.78 -3.85 -4.04
CA LEU A 64 6.32 -4.35 -5.30
C LEU A 64 5.39 -4.01 -6.48
N THR A 65 4.08 -4.18 -6.28
CA THR A 65 3.07 -3.86 -7.30
C THR A 65 3.15 -2.39 -7.73
N ILE A 66 3.25 -1.46 -6.77
CA ILE A 66 3.39 -0.03 -7.10
C ILE A 66 4.71 0.23 -7.81
N ARG A 67 5.84 -0.31 -7.33
CA ARG A 67 7.14 -0.13 -7.98
C ARG A 67 7.11 -0.57 -9.45
N VAL A 68 6.51 -1.72 -9.72
CA VAL A 68 6.34 -2.21 -11.10
C VAL A 68 5.43 -1.28 -11.91
N ALA A 69 4.33 -0.79 -11.32
CA ALA A 69 3.45 0.16 -11.98
C ALA A 69 4.14 1.50 -12.29
N SER A 70 5.02 1.99 -11.41
CA SER A 70 5.81 3.22 -11.62
C SER A 70 6.90 3.08 -12.66
N LEU A 71 7.40 1.85 -12.90
CA LEU A 71 8.39 1.58 -13.94
C LEU A 71 7.79 1.39 -15.32
N LYS A 72 6.47 1.12 -15.42
CA LYS A 72 5.81 1.14 -16.71
C LYS A 72 5.86 2.57 -17.22
N PRO A 73 6.45 2.82 -18.42
CA PRO A 73 6.29 4.11 -19.04
C PRO A 73 4.79 4.33 -19.16
N GLN A 74 4.29 5.39 -18.53
CA GLN A 74 2.97 5.90 -18.90
C GLN A 74 3.05 6.07 -20.40
N SER A 75 2.29 5.27 -21.15
CA SER A 75 2.22 5.41 -22.59
C SER A 75 1.84 6.86 -22.84
N LEU A 76 2.84 7.69 -23.18
CA LEU A 76 2.62 8.96 -23.83
C LEU A 76 1.80 8.57 -25.03
N GLY A 77 0.50 8.81 -24.93
CA GLY A 77 -0.43 8.47 -25.98
C GLY A 77 0.18 8.94 -27.28
N MET A 78 0.38 8.00 -28.21
CA MET A 78 0.58 8.36 -29.60
C MET A 78 -0.72 9.04 -30.04
N ARG A 79 -0.83 10.34 -29.76
CA ARG A 79 -1.76 11.23 -30.42
C ARG A 79 -1.10 11.56 -31.75
N GLY A 80 -1.11 10.56 -32.64
CA GLY A 80 -0.85 10.77 -34.05
C GLY A 80 -1.99 11.62 -34.59
N HIS A 81 -1.65 12.81 -35.08
CA HIS A 81 -2.47 13.62 -35.96
C HIS A 81 -1.70 13.75 -37.26
#